data_AF-A0A132GU57-F1
#
_entry.id   AF-A0A132GU57-F1
#
_cell.length_a   1.000
_cell.length_b   1.000
_cell.length_c   1.000
_cell.angle_alpha   90.00
_cell.angle_beta   90.00
_cell.angle_gamma   90.00
#
_symmetry.space_group_name_H-M   'P 1'
#
loop_
_entity.id
_entity.type
_entity.pdbx_description
1 polymer ?
#
loop_
_entity_poly.entity_id
_entity_poly.type
_entity_poly.pdbx_seq_one_letter_code
_entity_poly.pdbx_strand_id
1 'polypeptide(L)' 'MHINIEGDKTMTQLTLNVTDESLLPMLRKLFRSMEGVELAPRRRRKSGIELAYEDVEAGRIYYAKDGSDLIRQCLDE' A
#
# COMPACT_ATOMS: atom_id res chain seq x y z
N MET A 1 7.68 23.36 -0.60
CA MET A 1 8.04 22.04 -0.05
C MET A 1 7.46 21.98 1.35
N HIS A 2 6.52 21.07 1.62
CA HIS A 2 6.00 20.83 2.97
C HIS A 2 6.68 19.58 3.53
N ILE A 3 7.22 19.69 4.73
CA ILE A 3 7.97 18.63 5.43
C ILE A 3 7.17 18.32 6.70
N ASN A 4 6.62 17.11 6.79
CA ASN A 4 6.00 16.60 8.01
C ASN A 4 6.92 15.57 8.65
N ILE A 5 7.20 15.75 9.93
CA ILE A 5 8.00 14.85 10.75
C ILE A 5 7.10 14.34 11.87
N GLU A 6 6.87 13.03 11.91
CA GLU A 6 6.11 12.36 12.95
C GLU A 6 7.01 11.28 13.58
N GLY A 7 7.08 11.20 14.91
CA GLY A 7 7.93 10.21 15.56
C GLY A 7 7.59 9.96 17.03
N ASP A 8 7.91 8.74 17.47
CA ASP A 8 8.03 8.33 18.88
C ASP A 8 9.49 7.86 19.11
N LYS A 9 9.92 7.70 20.37
CA LYS A 9 11.31 7.47 20.83
C LYS A 9 12.12 6.41 20.08
N THR A 10 11.50 5.55 19.27
CA THR A 10 12.12 4.45 18.53
C THR A 10 12.05 4.57 17.01
N MET A 11 11.22 5.45 16.42
CA MET A 11 11.12 5.61 14.96
C MET A 11 10.55 6.98 14.57
N THR A 12 11.22 7.66 13.63
CA THR A 12 10.77 8.95 13.07
C THR A 12 10.54 8.79 11.56
N GLN A 13 9.36 9.18 11.08
CA GLN A 13 9.01 9.17 9.66
C GLN A 13 9.01 10.59 9.09
N LEU A 14 9.71 10.77 7.97
CA LEU A 14 9.71 11.98 7.16
C LEU A 14 8.94 11.74 5.86
N THR A 15 7.86 12.49 5.63
CA THR A 15 7.08 12.42 4.38
C THR A 15 7.28 13.70 3.57
N LEU A 16 7.65 13.54 2.28
CA LEU A 16 7.92 14.64 1.35
C LEU A 16 6.98 14.56 0.15
N ASN A 17 6.18 15.59 -0.06
CA ASN A 17 5.41 15.76 -1.29
C ASN A 17 6.28 16.46 -2.34
N VAL A 18 6.65 15.72 -3.39
CA VAL A 18 7.49 16.21 -4.49
C VAL A 18 6.60 16.49 -5.69
N THR A 19 6.53 17.75 -6.12
CA THR A 19 5.69 18.18 -7.26
C THR A 19 6.40 18.07 -8.60
N ASP A 20 7.73 18.02 -8.61
CA ASP A 20 8.57 17.83 -9.80
C ASP A 20 9.34 16.52 -9.68
N GLU A 21 8.91 15.52 -10.46
CA GLU A 21 9.50 14.17 -10.43
C GLU A 21 10.95 14.12 -10.90
N SER A 22 11.44 15.15 -11.63
CA SER A 22 12.83 15.22 -12.08
C SER A 22 13.84 15.26 -10.92
N LEU A 23 13.39 15.66 -9.72
CA LEU A 23 14.21 15.72 -8.50
C LEU A 23 14.37 14.35 -7.82
N LEU A 24 13.52 13.37 -8.11
CA LEU A 24 13.51 12.06 -7.44
C LEU A 24 14.83 11.29 -7.54
N PRO A 25 15.55 11.26 -8.69
CA PRO A 25 16.84 10.58 -8.78
C PRO A 25 17.89 11.19 -7.85
N MET A 26 17.91 12.51 -7.72
CA MET A 26 18.82 13.23 -6.83
C MET A 26 18.47 12.96 -5.37
N LEU A 27 17.20 13.11 -4.99
CA LEU A 27 16.72 12.84 -3.64
C LEU A 27 17.02 11.39 -3.21
N ARG A 28 16.79 10.42 -4.09
CA ARG A 28 17.14 9.02 -3.82
C ARG A 28 18.63 8.81 -3.54
N LYS A 29 19.51 9.48 -4.27
CA LYS A 29 20.97 9.41 -4.02
C LYS A 29 21.32 10.03 -2.67
N LEU A 30 20.77 11.22 -2.38
CA LEU A 30 21.03 11.92 -1.11
C LEU A 30 20.59 11.07 0.09
N PHE A 31 19.35 10.56 0.10
CA PHE A 31 18.87 9.75 1.22
C PHE A 31 19.62 8.43 1.39
N ARG A 32 20.07 7.79 0.30
CA ARG A 32 20.88 6.57 0.38
C ARG A 32 22.29 6.81 0.93
N SER A 33 22.83 8.02 0.84
CA SER A 33 24.13 8.37 1.41
C SER A 33 24.09 8.72 2.90
N MET A 34 22.90 8.89 3.48
CA MET A 34 22.75 9.21 4.90
C MET A 34 22.68 7.92 5.73
N GLU A 35 23.64 7.73 6.63
CA GLU A 35 23.61 6.63 7.60
C GLU A 35 22.40 6.78 8.53
N GLY A 36 21.66 5.69 8.75
CA GLY A 36 20.45 5.68 9.58
C GLY A 36 19.17 6.16 8.88
N VAL A 37 19.20 6.42 7.56
CA VAL A 37 18.01 6.77 6.78
C VAL A 37 17.65 5.63 5.83
N GLU A 38 16.43 5.12 5.94
CA GLU A 38 15.88 4.14 5.01
C GLU A 38 14.75 4.75 4.18
N LEU A 39 14.80 4.55 2.86
CA LEU A 39 13.70 4.91 1.99
C LEU A 39 12.60 3.85 2.13
N ALA A 40 11.42 4.28 2.58
CA ALA A 40 10.28 3.38 2.69
C ALA A 40 10.03 2.63 1.37
N PRO A 41 9.79 1.30 1.43
CA PRO A 41 9.48 0.54 0.23
C PRO A 41 8.23 1.11 -0.41
N ARG A 42 8.25 1.22 -1.75
CA ARG A 42 7.06 1.65 -2.51
C ARG A 42 5.95 0.66 -2.19
N ARG A 43 4.94 1.08 -1.43
CA ARG A 43 3.73 0.28 -1.23
C ARG A 43 3.15 0.00 -2.61
N ARG A 44 3.33 -1.23 -3.09
CA ARG A 44 2.68 -1.69 -4.32
C ARG A 44 1.19 -1.75 -4.01
N ARG A 45 0.35 -1.26 -4.92
CA ARG A 45 -1.07 -1.62 -4.87
C ARG A 45 -1.14 -3.14 -4.93
N LYS A 46 -1.84 -3.75 -3.98
CA LYS A 46 -2.12 -5.18 -4.02
C LYS A 46 -2.90 -5.47 -5.30
N SER A 47 -2.50 -6.54 -5.98
CA SER A 47 -3.23 -7.09 -7.12
C SER A 47 -4.59 -7.63 -6.66
N GLY A 48 -5.52 -7.82 -7.61
CA GLY A 48 -6.84 -8.38 -7.29
C GLY A 48 -6.75 -9.76 -6.63
N ILE A 49 -5.78 -10.58 -7.01
CA ILE A 49 -5.58 -11.90 -6.41
C ILE A 49 -5.03 -11.82 -4.98
N GLU A 50 -4.12 -10.90 -4.68
CA GLU A 50 -3.62 -10.66 -3.31
C GLU A 50 -4.75 -10.22 -2.38
N LEU A 51 -5.63 -9.33 -2.87
CA LEU A 51 -6.83 -8.92 -2.13
C LEU A 51 -7.79 -10.10 -1.91
N ALA A 52 -8.00 -10.93 -2.92
CA ALA A 52 -8.86 -12.12 -2.79
C ALA A 52 -8.30 -13.13 -1.78
N TYR A 53 -6.98 -13.33 -1.71
CA TYR A 53 -6.38 -14.17 -0.67
C TYR A 53 -6.63 -13.64 0.74
N GLU A 54 -6.54 -12.32 0.93
CA GLU A 54 -6.83 -11.69 2.22
C GLU A 54 -8.31 -11.80 2.61
N ASP A 55 -9.22 -11.82 1.64
CA ASP A 55 -10.64 -12.09 1.87
C ASP A 55 -10.85 -13.54 2.31
N VAL A 56 -10.13 -14.50 1.71
CA VAL A 56 -10.15 -15.91 2.13
C VAL A 56 -9.62 -16.08 3.55
N GLU A 57 -8.44 -15.55 3.85
CA GLU A 57 -7.83 -15.66 5.19
C GLU A 57 -8.69 -15.03 6.28
N ALA A 58 -9.32 -13.89 5.98
CA ALA A 58 -10.19 -13.20 6.92
C ALA A 58 -11.62 -13.76 6.98
N GLY A 59 -11.93 -14.79 6.21
CA GLY A 59 -13.28 -15.39 6.16
C GLY A 59 -14.34 -14.49 5.51
N ARG A 60 -13.94 -13.46 4.75
CA ARG A 60 -14.82 -12.61 3.93
C ARG A 60 -15.17 -13.31 2.61
N ILE A 61 -15.59 -14.56 2.71
CA ILE A 61 -15.92 -15.41 1.57
C ILE A 61 -17.41 -15.70 1.55
N TYR A 62 -17.98 -15.72 0.35
CA TYR A 62 -19.36 -16.11 0.13
C TYR A 62 -19.39 -17.54 -0.38
N TYR A 63 -20.22 -18.37 0.25
CA TYR A 63 -20.47 -19.72 -0.22
C TYR A 63 -21.61 -19.69 -1.24
N ALA A 64 -21.33 -20.18 -2.44
CA ALA A 64 -22.34 -20.52 -3.42
C ALA A 64 -22.26 -22.01 -3.73
N LYS A 65 -23.41 -22.68 -3.78
CA LYS A 65 -23.49 -24.11 -4.05
C LYS A 65 -23.05 -24.45 -5.47
N ASP A 66 -23.38 -23.57 -6.42
CA ASP A 66 -23.06 -23.68 -7.83
C ASP A 66 -23.06 -22.29 -8.50
N GLY A 67 -22.75 -22.25 -9.81
CA GLY A 67 -22.69 -20.99 -10.55
C GLY A 67 -24.03 -20.27 -10.68
N SER A 68 -25.15 -20.99 -10.70
CA SER A 68 -26.48 -20.37 -10.75
C SER A 68 -26.84 -19.71 -9.44
N ASP A 69 -26.50 -20.36 -8.32
CA ASP A 69 -26.62 -19.79 -6.97
C ASP A 69 -25.76 -18.53 -6.81
N LEU A 70 -24.51 -18.55 -7.30
CA LEU A 70 -23.65 -17.36 -7.28
C LEU A 70 -24.25 -16.19 -8.06
N ILE A 71 -24.72 -16.44 -9.29
CA ILE A 71 -25.33 -15.40 -10.14
C ILE A 71 -26.56 -14.82 -9.46
N ARG A 72 -27.40 -15.67 -8.85
CA ARG A 72 -28.58 -15.23 -8.11
C ARG A 72 -28.20 -14.32 -6.93
N GLN A 73 -27.21 -14.72 -6.13
CA GLN A 73 -26.74 -13.94 -4.98
C GLN A 73 -26.16 -12.58 -5.37
N CYS A 74 -25.55 -12.46 -6.54
CA CYS A 74 -25.02 -11.18 -7.03
C CYS A 74 -26.07 -10.24 -7.65
N LEU A 75 -27.26 -10.74 -8.01
CA LEU A 75 -28.29 -9.99 -8.74
C LEU A 75 -29.53 -9.66 -7.90
N ASP A 76 -29.74 -10.34 -6.78
CA ASP A 76 -30.80 -10.03 -5.81
C ASP A 76 -30.29 -8.95 -4.81
N GLU A 77 -30.32 -7.66 -5.20
CA GLU A 77 -30.24 -6.47 -4.31
C GLU A 77 -31.64 -5.90 -3.98
#